data_AF-A0A352FRK5-F1
#
_entry.id   AF-A0A352FRK5-F1
#
_cell.length_a   1.000
_cell.length_b   1.000
_cell.length_c   1.000
_cell.angle_alpha   90.00
_cell.angle_beta   90.00
_cell.angle_gamma   90.00
#
_symmetry.space_group_name_H-M   'P 1'
#
loop_
_entity.id
_entity.type
_entity.pdbx_description
1 polymer ?
#
loop_
_entity_poly.entity_id
_entity_poly.type
_entity_poly.pdbx_seq_one_letter_code
_entity_poly.pdbx_strand_id
1 'polypeptide(L)'
;MNLIQLQNDLKDTLRRAAHELFDVELEQIAMEVPPRTELGDLAFPIAFELAKQIKQKTGEKRAPRTIAEALKAKLDAINSGNRVEVAGAGYLNVFFDRPGLLSALTAISTGTAESIEARKLMVEHTSVNPNKAAHIGHVRNSVIGDTFVRI
;
A
#
# COMPACT_ATOMS: atom_id res chain seq x y z
N MET A 1 -2.76 -15.42 -1.47
CA MET A 1 -2.08 -14.20 -0.98
C MET A 1 -1.17 -13.64 -2.07
N ASN A 2 -1.71 -12.76 -2.90
CA ASN A 2 -0.91 -11.97 -3.84
C ASN A 2 -0.24 -10.78 -3.11
N LEU A 3 0.67 -10.08 -3.77
CA LEU A 3 1.43 -8.98 -3.16
C LEU A 3 0.52 -7.82 -2.72
N ILE A 4 -0.58 -7.57 -3.42
CA ILE A 4 -1.55 -6.51 -3.10
C ILE A 4 -2.28 -6.82 -1.80
N GLN A 5 -2.72 -8.07 -1.62
CA GLN A 5 -3.35 -8.55 -0.39
C GLN A 5 -2.40 -8.39 0.79
N LEU A 6 -1.14 -8.81 0.64
CA LEU A 6 -0.13 -8.63 1.69
C LEU A 6 0.07 -7.15 2.08
N GLN A 7 0.12 -6.24 1.10
CA GLN A 7 0.21 -4.80 1.36
C GLN A 7 -1.03 -4.26 2.08
N ASN A 8 -2.22 -4.73 1.71
CA ASN A 8 -3.47 -4.33 2.35
C ASN A 8 -3.56 -4.85 3.79
N ASP A 9 -3.19 -6.10 4.03
CA ASP A 9 -3.18 -6.72 5.37
C ASP A 9 -2.26 -5.94 6.33
N LEU A 10 -1.09 -5.51 5.84
CA LEU A 10 -0.18 -4.64 6.60
C LEU A 10 -0.81 -3.28 6.92
N LYS A 11 -1.44 -2.62 5.93
CA LYS A 11 -2.11 -1.34 6.13
C LYS A 11 -3.27 -1.46 7.11
N ASP A 12 -4.05 -2.53 7.03
CA ASP A 12 -5.20 -2.78 7.92
C ASP A 12 -4.75 -3.08 9.35
N THR A 13 -3.64 -3.81 9.50
CA THR A 13 -3.00 -4.06 10.79
C THR A 13 -2.50 -2.75 11.41
N LEU A 14 -1.86 -1.90 10.63
CA LEU A 14 -1.42 -0.57 11.07
C LEU A 14 -2.58 0.35 11.44
N ARG A 15 -3.67 0.33 10.67
CA ARG A 15 -4.88 1.11 10.97
C ARG A 15 -5.50 0.67 12.29
N ARG A 16 -5.63 -0.64 12.53
CA ARG A 16 -6.12 -1.17 13.80
C ARG A 16 -5.22 -0.79 14.96
N ALA A 17 -3.90 -0.94 14.80
CA ALA A 17 -2.93 -0.56 15.83
C ALA A 17 -2.97 0.94 16.17
N ALA A 18 -3.16 1.81 15.17
CA ALA A 18 -3.33 3.24 15.37
C ALA A 18 -4.56 3.57 16.21
N HIS A 19 -5.70 2.95 15.91
CA HIS A 19 -6.93 3.12 16.67
C HIS A 19 -6.78 2.59 18.11
N GLU A 20 -6.27 1.37 18.29
CA GLU A 20 -6.12 0.74 19.61
C GLU A 20 -5.16 1.50 20.55
N LEU A 21 -4.04 2.02 20.02
CA LEU A 21 -2.99 2.63 20.83
C LEU A 21 -3.19 4.13 21.06
N PHE A 22 -3.80 4.82 20.10
CA PHE A 22 -3.84 6.28 20.07
C PHE A 22 -5.24 6.86 19.87
N ASP A 23 -6.27 6.03 19.69
CA ASP A 23 -7.64 6.46 19.41
C ASP A 23 -7.70 7.41 18.20
N VAL A 24 -6.94 7.07 17.15
CA VAL A 24 -6.87 7.84 15.89
C VAL A 24 -7.30 6.94 14.74
N GLU A 25 -8.31 7.39 14.00
CA GLU A 25 -8.74 6.74 12.76
C GLU A 25 -8.00 7.34 11.56
N LEU A 26 -7.37 6.47 10.78
CA LEU A 26 -6.69 6.83 9.53
C LEU A 26 -7.43 6.20 8.36
N GLU A 27 -7.94 7.02 7.45
CA GLU A 27 -8.60 6.53 6.23
C GLU A 27 -7.60 5.80 5.33
N GLN A 28 -6.45 6.43 5.09
CA GLN A 28 -5.39 5.90 4.24
C GLN A 28 -4.07 5.79 4.99
N ILE A 29 -3.35 4.70 4.72
CA ILE A 29 -1.99 4.50 5.21
C ILE A 29 -1.04 4.66 4.03
N ALA A 30 -0.21 5.71 4.09
CA ALA A 30 0.86 5.91 3.13
C ALA A 30 1.87 4.76 3.23
N MET A 31 2.33 4.29 2.07
CA MET A 31 3.29 3.20 1.93
C MET A 31 4.24 3.56 0.80
N GLU A 32 5.53 3.41 1.06
CA GLU A 32 6.60 3.78 0.15
C GLU A 32 7.53 2.60 -0.08
N VAL A 33 8.17 2.57 -1.25
CA VAL A 33 9.29 1.66 -1.52
C VAL A 33 10.58 2.40 -1.21
N PRO A 34 11.40 1.92 -0.24
CA PRO A 34 12.64 2.59 0.11
C PRO A 34 13.60 2.70 -1.09
N PRO A 35 14.43 3.76 -1.16
CA PRO A 35 15.35 3.96 -2.27
C PRO A 35 16.50 2.95 -2.30
N ARG A 36 16.73 2.24 -1.19
CA ARG A 36 17.76 1.20 -1.06
C ARG A 36 17.23 0.03 -0.26
N THR A 37 17.65 -1.17 -0.62
CA THR A 37 17.16 -2.43 -0.03
C THR A 37 17.61 -2.64 1.41
N GLU A 38 18.68 -1.99 1.87
CA GLU A 38 19.10 -2.05 3.28
C GLU A 38 18.12 -1.32 4.19
N LEU A 39 17.28 -0.43 3.64
CA LEU A 39 16.25 0.28 4.37
C LEU A 39 14.92 -0.49 4.41
N GLY A 40 14.85 -1.71 3.84
CA GLY A 40 13.64 -2.53 3.84
C GLY A 40 13.01 -2.64 2.45
N ASP A 41 11.99 -3.50 2.37
CA ASP A 41 11.21 -3.73 1.16
C ASP A 41 10.01 -2.76 1.08
N LEU A 42 9.46 -2.37 2.24
CA LEU A 42 8.43 -1.34 2.37
C LEU A 42 8.75 -0.40 3.54
N ALA A 43 8.34 0.86 3.44
CA ALA A 43 8.40 1.82 4.53
C ALA A 43 7.04 2.50 4.72
N PHE A 44 6.69 2.71 6.00
CA PHE A 44 5.47 3.39 6.41
C PHE A 44 5.83 4.65 7.22
N PRO A 45 5.56 5.86 6.69
CA PRO A 45 5.74 7.12 7.41
C PRO A 45 4.60 7.43 8.41
N ILE A 46 3.73 6.45 8.70
CA ILE A 46 2.51 6.58 9.51
C ILE A 46 2.74 7.28 10.87
N ALA A 47 3.90 7.09 11.49
CA ALA A 47 4.17 7.67 12.81
C ALA A 47 4.24 9.21 12.79
N PHE A 48 4.62 9.82 11.67
CA PHE A 48 4.63 11.28 11.51
C PHE A 48 3.20 11.84 11.45
N GLU A 49 2.33 11.16 10.72
CA GLU A 49 0.91 11.52 10.62
C GLU A 49 0.22 11.37 11.97
N LEU A 50 0.43 10.25 12.67
CA LEU A 50 -0.08 10.03 14.01
C LEU A 50 0.42 11.07 15.01
N ALA A 51 1.69 11.44 14.97
CA ALA A 51 2.21 12.49 15.84
C ALA A 51 1.48 13.83 15.64
N LYS A 52 1.13 14.18 14.40
CA LYS A 52 0.36 15.37 14.07
C LYS A 52 -1.07 15.26 14.58
N GLN A 53 -1.74 14.14 14.33
CA GLN A 53 -3.13 13.92 14.73
C GLN A 53 -3.31 13.85 16.26
N ILE A 54 -2.41 13.14 16.97
CA ILE A 54 -2.41 13.08 18.44
C ILE A 54 -2.27 14.48 19.02
N LYS A 55 -1.35 15.30 18.50
CA LYS A 55 -1.18 16.68 18.95
C LYS A 55 -2.44 17.51 18.72
N GLN A 56 -3.10 17.35 17.57
CA GLN A 56 -4.34 18.06 17.27
C GLN A 56 -5.49 17.65 18.20
N LYS A 57 -5.59 16.36 18.55
CA LYS A 57 -6.67 15.81 19.39
C LYS A 57 -6.46 16.05 20.88
N THR A 58 -5.24 15.87 21.38
CA THR A 58 -4.92 15.85 22.82
C THR A 58 -4.13 17.06 23.30
N GLY A 59 -3.52 17.84 22.39
CA GLY A 59 -2.54 18.88 22.71
C GLY A 59 -1.15 18.35 23.06
N GLU A 60 -0.99 17.03 23.28
CA GLU A 60 0.26 16.40 23.65
C GLU A 60 1.17 16.19 22.42
N LYS A 61 2.45 16.56 22.53
CA LYS A 61 3.43 16.28 21.48
C LYS A 61 4.13 14.97 21.78
N ARG A 62 3.89 13.95 20.96
CA ARG A 62 4.64 12.69 20.97
C ARG A 62 5.68 12.65 19.87
N ALA A 63 6.84 12.08 20.18
CA ALA A 63 7.89 11.89 19.19
C ALA A 63 7.47 10.79 18.19
N PRO A 64 7.58 11.01 16.87
CA PRO A 64 7.20 10.00 15.87
C PRO A 64 7.96 8.69 16.06
N ARG A 65 9.22 8.73 16.47
CA ARG A 65 10.00 7.51 16.77
C ARG A 65 9.36 6.65 17.86
N THR A 66 8.85 7.26 18.94
CA THR A 66 8.17 6.53 20.03
C THR A 66 6.86 5.90 19.54
N ILE A 67 6.12 6.60 18.67
CA ILE A 67 4.91 6.06 18.04
C ILE A 67 5.27 4.87 17.14
N ALA A 68 6.32 4.99 16.34
CA ALA A 68 6.79 3.92 15.47
C ALA A 68 7.21 2.66 16.25
N GLU A 69 7.90 2.81 17.39
CA GLU A 69 8.25 1.66 18.24
C GLU A 69 7.02 0.97 18.84
N ALA A 70 5.99 1.73 19.22
CA ALA A 70 4.73 1.16 19.71
C ALA A 70 3.98 0.39 18.61
N LEU A 71 3.97 0.93 17.38
CA LEU A 71 3.40 0.25 16.21
C LEU A 71 4.19 -0.99 15.82
N LYS A 72 5.53 -0.92 15.88
CA LYS A 72 6.42 -2.06 15.64
C LYS A 72 6.05 -3.23 16.54
N ALA A 73 5.87 -2.99 17.84
CA ALA A 73 5.50 -4.05 18.79
C ALA A 73 4.17 -4.74 18.44
N LYS A 74 3.20 -4.01 17.90
CA LYS A 74 1.93 -4.58 17.41
C LYS A 74 2.11 -5.40 16.13
N LEU A 75 2.96 -4.92 15.21
CA LEU A 75 3.26 -5.63 13.97
C LEU A 75 4.06 -6.92 14.22
N ASP A 76 5.08 -6.88 15.07
CA ASP A 76 5.89 -8.06 15.42
C ASP A 76 5.04 -9.18 16.05
N ALA A 77 3.98 -8.84 16.77
CA ALA A 77 3.07 -9.82 17.38
C ALA A 77 2.16 -10.55 16.37
N ILE A 78 1.94 -9.96 15.19
CA ILE A 78 1.00 -10.46 14.17
C ILE A 78 1.77 -11.06 12.99
N ASN A 79 2.95 -10.53 12.69
CA ASN A 79 3.67 -10.82 11.47
C ASN A 79 4.66 -11.97 11.68
N SER A 80 4.22 -13.20 11.37
CA SER A 80 5.00 -14.43 11.54
C SER A 80 6.07 -14.56 10.44
N GLY A 81 7.18 -13.81 10.55
CA GLY A 81 8.39 -14.02 9.74
C GLY A 81 9.06 -12.76 9.18
N ASN A 82 8.34 -11.64 9.11
CA ASN A 82 8.89 -10.39 8.59
C ASN A 82 9.59 -9.61 9.72
N ARG A 83 10.75 -9.03 9.41
CA ARG A 83 11.47 -8.15 10.35
C ARG A 83 10.97 -6.72 10.18
N VAL A 84 10.67 -6.04 11.29
CA VAL A 84 10.26 -4.63 11.28
C VAL A 84 11.28 -3.80 12.06
N GLU A 85 11.68 -2.65 11.50
CA GLU A 85 12.67 -1.75 12.11
C GLU A 85 12.18 -0.30 12.09
N VAL A 86 12.52 0.45 13.15
CA VAL A 86 12.24 1.89 13.22
C VAL A 86 13.47 2.67 12.74
N ALA A 87 13.34 3.27 11.56
CA ALA A 87 14.40 4.04 10.93
C ALA A 87 14.23 5.55 11.15
N GLY A 88 15.38 6.25 11.29
CA GLY A 88 15.43 7.70 11.42
C GLY A 88 14.51 8.25 12.52
N ALA A 89 13.71 9.24 12.15
CA ALA A 89 12.84 9.95 13.09
C ALA A 89 11.48 9.25 13.36
N GLY A 90 11.15 8.16 12.66
CA GLY A 90 9.85 7.49 12.81
C GLY A 90 9.33 6.74 11.59
N TYR A 91 10.20 6.39 10.63
CA TYR A 91 9.80 5.47 9.57
C TYR A 91 9.71 4.05 10.13
N LEU A 92 8.66 3.34 9.77
CA LEU A 92 8.50 1.93 10.11
C LEU A 92 8.79 1.09 8.86
N ASN A 93 9.94 0.45 8.85
CA ASN A 93 10.46 -0.27 7.70
C ASN A 93 10.21 -1.77 7.88
N VAL A 94 9.70 -2.42 6.83
CA VAL A 94 9.37 -3.84 6.81
C VAL A 94 10.33 -4.54 5.86
N PHE A 95 10.95 -5.62 6.36
CA PHE A 95 11.79 -6.54 5.62
C PHE A 95 11.04 -7.87 5.53
N PHE A 96 10.75 -8.30 4.30
CA PHE A 96 10.04 -9.54 4.08
C PHE A 96 10.97 -10.75 4.26
N ASP A 97 10.41 -11.84 4.79
CA ASP A 97 11.02 -13.16 4.59
C ASP A 97 10.93 -13.55 3.11
N ARG A 98 11.93 -13.14 2.31
CA ARG A 98 11.90 -13.29 0.86
C ARG A 98 11.74 -14.75 0.41
N PRO A 99 12.43 -15.76 1.00
CA PRO A 99 12.18 -17.16 0.70
C PRO A 99 10.72 -17.59 0.96
N GLY A 100 10.18 -17.27 2.14
CA GLY A 100 8.80 -17.59 2.49
C GLY A 100 7.79 -16.91 1.57
N LEU A 101 8.01 -15.63 1.27
CA LEU A 101 7.19 -14.86 0.35
C LEU A 101 7.22 -15.44 -1.07
N LEU A 102 8.39 -15.79 -1.58
CA LEU A 102 8.53 -16.39 -2.92
C LEU A 102 7.84 -17.76 -2.99
N SER A 103 7.98 -18.58 -1.95
CA SER A 103 7.28 -19.86 -1.84
C SER A 103 5.75 -19.67 -1.84
N ALA A 104 5.24 -18.67 -1.12
CA ALA A 104 3.82 -18.36 -1.07
C ALA A 104 3.30 -17.85 -2.43
N LEU A 105 4.07 -17.00 -3.11
CA LEU A 105 3.70 -16.45 -4.42
C LEU A 105 3.73 -17.51 -5.53
N THR A 106 4.72 -18.40 -5.52
CA THR A 106 4.85 -19.47 -6.52
C THR A 106 3.76 -20.53 -6.37
N ALA A 107 3.30 -20.80 -5.14
CA ALA A 107 2.16 -21.68 -4.88
C ALA A 107 0.83 -21.18 -5.51
N ILE A 108 0.73 -19.89 -5.84
CA ILE A 108 -0.47 -19.28 -6.43
C ILE A 108 -0.46 -19.38 -7.97
N SER A 109 0.67 -19.74 -8.58
CA SER A 109 0.89 -19.73 -10.04
C SER A 109 -0.01 -20.69 -10.86
N THR A 110 -0.95 -21.39 -10.22
CA THR A 110 -1.92 -22.27 -10.88
C THR A 110 -3.39 -21.91 -10.70
N GLY A 111 -3.78 -20.76 -10.11
CA GLY A 111 -5.21 -20.55 -9.88
C GLY A 111 -5.68 -19.16 -9.47
N THR A 112 -6.55 -18.63 -10.31
CA THR A 112 -7.63 -17.65 -10.03
C THR A 112 -7.19 -16.31 -9.47
N ALA A 113 -7.15 -15.31 -10.35
CA ALA A 113 -7.46 -13.94 -9.94
C ALA A 113 -8.80 -13.98 -9.18
N GLU A 114 -8.86 -13.42 -7.98
CA GLU A 114 -10.12 -13.24 -7.27
C GLU A 114 -11.09 -12.55 -8.20
N SER A 115 -12.28 -13.14 -8.37
CA SER A 115 -13.39 -12.52 -9.06
C SER A 115 -13.68 -11.20 -8.36
N ILE A 116 -13.19 -10.10 -8.92
CA ILE A 116 -13.71 -8.77 -8.60
C ILE A 116 -15.23 -8.88 -8.76
N GLU A 117 -16.02 -8.42 -7.78
CA GLU A 117 -17.47 -8.29 -7.98
C GLU A 117 -17.70 -7.70 -9.37
N ALA A 118 -18.53 -8.33 -10.19
CA ALA A 118 -18.78 -7.91 -11.55
C ALA A 118 -19.44 -6.52 -11.56
N ARG A 119 -18.62 -5.47 -11.48
CA ARG A 119 -19.02 -4.08 -11.57
C ARG A 119 -19.00 -3.71 -13.04
N LYS A 120 -20.13 -3.18 -13.52
CA LYS A 120 -20.20 -2.64 -14.87
C LYS A 120 -19.38 -1.36 -14.92
N LEU A 121 -18.19 -1.44 -15.52
CA LEU A 121 -17.31 -0.30 -15.78
C LEU A 121 -17.42 0.08 -17.27
N MET A 122 -17.51 1.37 -17.56
CA MET A 122 -17.50 1.90 -18.93
C MET A 122 -16.23 2.69 -19.14
N VAL A 123 -15.45 2.31 -20.16
CA VAL A 123 -14.25 3.04 -20.58
C VAL A 123 -14.55 3.62 -21.96
N GLU A 124 -14.73 4.94 -22.04
CA GLU A 124 -14.82 5.63 -23.32
C GLU A 124 -13.40 5.98 -23.78
N HIS A 125 -13.02 5.52 -24.98
CA HIS A 125 -11.73 5.85 -25.56
C HIS A 125 -11.80 5.95 -27.08
N THR A 126 -10.70 6.42 -27.68
CA THR A 126 -10.53 6.66 -29.13
C THR A 126 -11.37 7.81 -29.68
N SER A 127 -12.69 7.81 -29.50
CA SER A 127 -13.68 8.86 -29.88
C SER A 127 -13.28 9.69 -31.10
N VAL A 128 -12.94 9.02 -32.21
CA VAL A 128 -12.49 9.66 -33.45
C VAL A 128 -13.67 10.31 -34.17
N ASN A 129 -13.50 11.56 -34.59
CA ASN A 129 -14.50 12.25 -35.39
C ASN A 129 -14.61 11.60 -36.79
N PRO A 130 -15.78 11.06 -37.18
CA PRO A 130 -15.94 10.35 -38.45
C PRO A 130 -15.81 11.25 -39.69
N ASN A 131 -15.93 12.57 -39.54
CA ASN A 131 -15.76 13.53 -40.63
C ASN A 131 -14.28 13.80 -40.98
N LYS A 132 -13.34 13.21 -40.25
CA LYS A 132 -11.90 13.38 -40.47
C LYS A 132 -11.18 12.04 -40.45
N ALA A 133 -10.17 11.89 -41.30
CA ALA A 133 -9.32 10.71 -41.29
C ALA A 133 -8.60 10.56 -39.94
N ALA A 134 -8.47 9.32 -39.46
CA ALA A 134 -7.68 9.04 -38.27
C ALA A 134 -6.21 9.40 -38.53
N HIS A 135 -5.57 10.03 -37.53
CA HIS A 135 -4.15 10.38 -37.57
C HIS A 135 -3.47 9.97 -36.27
N ILE A 136 -2.14 10.13 -36.21
CA ILE A 136 -1.31 9.68 -35.08
C ILE A 136 -1.71 10.27 -33.72
N GLY A 137 -2.40 11.42 -33.72
CA GLY A 137 -2.94 12.03 -32.51
C GLY A 137 -4.01 11.17 -31.80
N HIS A 138 -4.72 10.32 -32.54
CA HIS A 138 -5.73 9.40 -31.97
C HIS A 138 -5.13 8.09 -31.44
N VAL A 139 -3.89 7.77 -31.82
CA VAL A 139 -3.24 6.50 -31.44
C VAL A 139 -3.04 6.43 -29.93
N ARG A 140 -2.64 7.53 -29.29
CA ARG A 140 -2.44 7.58 -27.84
C ARG A 140 -3.71 7.15 -27.07
N ASN A 141 -4.84 7.79 -27.35
CA ASN A 141 -6.09 7.49 -26.63
C ASN A 141 -6.61 6.09 -26.97
N SER A 142 -6.36 5.60 -28.18
CA SER A 142 -6.75 4.26 -28.59
C SER A 142 -5.94 3.18 -27.86
N VAL A 143 -4.62 3.35 -27.80
CA VAL A 143 -3.73 2.41 -27.11
C VAL A 143 -3.97 2.43 -25.60
N ILE A 144 -4.04 3.61 -24.99
CA ILE A 144 -4.28 3.73 -23.54
C ILE A 144 -5.64 3.15 -23.17
N GLY A 145 -6.68 3.51 -23.93
CA GLY A 145 -8.04 3.04 -23.66
C GLY A 145 -8.20 1.54 -23.83
N ASP A 146 -7.72 0.96 -24.94
CA ASP A 146 -7.80 -0.48 -25.16
C ASP A 146 -6.99 -1.27 -24.11
N THR A 147 -5.84 -0.71 -23.68
CA THR A 147 -5.07 -1.31 -22.58
C THR A 147 -5.86 -1.29 -21.27
N PHE A 148 -6.53 -0.17 -20.96
CA PHE A 148 -7.29 -0.02 -19.72
C PHE A 148 -8.55 -0.90 -19.67
N VAL A 149 -9.17 -1.21 -20.81
CA VAL A 149 -10.30 -2.16 -20.89
C VAL A 149 -9.89 -3.60 -20.53
N ARG A 150 -8.61 -3.94 -20.69
CA ARG A 150 -8.08 -5.30 -20.48
C ARG A 150 -7.55 -5.55 -19.07
N ILE A 151 -7.31 -4.49 -18.30
CA ILE A 151 -6.79 -4.55 -16.92
C ILE A 151 -7.97 -4.48 -15.95
#